data_AF-A0AAJ5JZV5-F1
#
_entry.id   AF-A0AAJ5JZV5-F1
#
_cell.length_a   1.000
_cell.length_b   1.000
_cell.length_c   1.000
_cell.angle_alpha   90.00
_cell.angle_beta   90.00
_cell.angle_gamma   90.00
#
_symmetry.space_group_name_H-M   'P 1'
#
loop_
_entity.id
_entity.type
_entity.pdbx_description
1 polymer ?
#
loop_
_entity_poly.entity_id
_entity_poly.type
_entity_poly.pdbx_seq_one_letter_code
_entity_poly.pdbx_strand_id
1 'polypeptide(L)'
;MSEGAVAFFHNQLGVTPAYRSGPVFGHWEAEGERLQIVCASLAGYIRWVEYDPGQPFAMQSEYVLGWTDALRVTVSPSIDWVGQWLAFPTGVGGPEEEARLVRQAHALQLVDRHRPLLVLRQECDELAVRAYTFDTEDGERTLEVQEATR
;
A
#
# COMPACT_ATOMS: atom_id res chain seq x y z
N MET A 1 8.28 -0.70 8.99
CA MET A 1 7.25 -1.71 8.65
C MET A 1 7.49 -2.97 9.46
N SER A 2 6.45 -3.71 9.84
CA SER A 2 6.59 -4.99 10.54
C SER A 2 7.16 -6.09 9.64
N GLU A 3 7.76 -7.12 10.25
CA GLU A 3 8.25 -8.34 9.56
C GLU A 3 7.12 -9.03 8.77
N GLY A 4 5.90 -9.09 9.34
CA GLY A 4 4.74 -9.69 8.67
C GLY A 4 4.29 -8.93 7.43
N ALA A 5 4.34 -7.59 7.45
CA ALA A 5 4.02 -6.78 6.28
C ALA A 5 5.06 -6.96 5.16
N VAL A 6 6.34 -7.00 5.51
CA VAL A 6 7.44 -7.25 4.56
C VAL A 6 7.28 -8.64 3.91
N ALA A 7 7.06 -9.68 4.71
CA ALA A 7 6.84 -11.04 4.21
C ALA A 7 5.60 -11.12 3.29
N PHE A 8 4.52 -10.41 3.61
CA PHE A 8 3.36 -10.31 2.73
C PHE A 8 3.72 -9.70 1.37
N PHE A 9 4.48 -8.61 1.36
CA PHE A 9 4.89 -7.91 0.13
C PHE A 9 5.79 -8.74 -0.76
N HIS A 10 6.73 -9.50 -0.20
CA HIS A 10 7.53 -10.45 -0.98
C HIS A 10 6.66 -11.44 -1.77
N ASN A 11 5.57 -11.93 -1.18
CA ASN A 11 4.64 -12.84 -1.85
C ASN A 11 3.82 -12.18 -2.98
N GLN A 12 3.85 -10.86 -3.11
CA GLN A 12 3.14 -10.13 -4.16
C GLN A 12 4.02 -9.81 -5.38
N LEU A 13 5.35 -9.89 -5.26
CA LEU A 13 6.28 -9.56 -6.34
C LEU A 13 6.37 -10.67 -7.40
N GLY A 14 6.41 -10.30 -8.68
CA GLY A 14 6.84 -11.17 -9.77
C GLY A 14 5.83 -12.25 -10.25
N VAL A 15 4.60 -12.28 -9.71
CA VAL A 15 3.68 -13.42 -9.95
C VAL A 15 2.54 -13.14 -10.94
N THR A 16 2.37 -11.93 -11.49
CA THR A 16 1.12 -11.63 -12.26
C THR A 16 1.26 -10.66 -13.43
N PRO A 17 0.47 -10.83 -14.50
CA PRO A 17 0.35 -9.87 -15.60
C PRO A 17 -0.47 -8.60 -15.25
N ALA A 18 -0.87 -8.42 -13.99
CA ALA A 18 -1.80 -7.38 -13.54
C ALA A 18 -1.24 -6.57 -12.37
N TYR A 19 -1.66 -5.31 -12.22
CA TYR A 19 -1.40 -4.54 -11.00
C TYR A 19 -2.02 -5.27 -9.81
N ARG A 20 -1.30 -5.29 -8.69
CA ARG A 20 -1.87 -5.70 -7.41
C ARG A 20 -1.87 -4.52 -6.48
N SER A 21 -2.90 -4.41 -5.67
CA SER A 21 -2.99 -3.38 -4.65
C SER A 21 -3.80 -3.87 -3.47
N GLY A 22 -3.81 -3.05 -2.44
CA GLY A 22 -4.71 -3.21 -1.32
C GLY A 22 -4.35 -2.30 -0.16
N PRO A 23 -5.11 -2.39 0.93
CA PRO A 23 -4.90 -1.52 2.08
C PRO A 23 -3.67 -1.96 2.88
N VAL A 24 -3.04 -0.97 3.50
CA VAL A 24 -2.10 -1.18 4.60
C VAL A 24 -2.72 -0.70 5.91
N PHE A 25 -2.44 -1.43 6.98
CA PHE A 25 -2.99 -1.21 8.31
C PHE A 25 -1.87 -0.97 9.31
N GLY A 26 -2.12 -0.05 10.22
CA GLY A 26 -1.09 0.42 11.14
C GLY A 26 -1.62 1.50 12.06
N HIS A 27 -0.71 2.22 12.68
CA HIS A 27 -1.05 3.36 13.51
C HIS A 27 0.07 4.40 13.45
N TRP A 28 -0.32 5.65 13.70
CA TRP A 28 0.63 6.74 13.85
C TRP A 28 1.19 6.76 15.27
N GLU A 29 2.49 6.96 15.37
CA GLU A 29 3.26 7.13 16.60
C GLU A 29 3.84 8.55 16.67
N ALA A 30 4.43 8.91 17.82
CA ALA A 30 5.17 10.17 18.02
C ALA A 30 4.39 11.40 17.51
N GLU A 31 3.14 11.55 17.97
CA GLU A 31 2.26 12.67 17.62
C GLU A 31 1.98 12.84 16.10
N GLY A 32 2.13 11.77 15.31
CA GLY A 32 1.87 11.79 13.87
C GLY A 32 3.11 11.95 13.00
N GLU A 33 4.31 11.88 13.58
CA GLU A 33 5.56 11.95 12.82
C GLU A 33 5.95 10.63 12.17
N ARG A 34 5.55 9.49 12.78
CA ARG A 34 5.94 8.16 12.30
C ARG A 34 4.72 7.27 12.08
N LEU A 35 4.61 6.69 10.89
CA LEU A 35 3.62 5.67 10.60
C LEU A 35 4.21 4.27 10.79
N GLN A 36 3.67 3.50 11.74
CA GLN A 36 3.99 2.09 11.86
C GLN A 36 2.98 1.24 11.09
N ILE A 37 3.41 0.68 9.96
CA ILE A 37 2.65 -0.33 9.21
C ILE A 37 2.84 -1.69 9.88
N VAL A 38 1.72 -2.28 10.32
CA VAL A 38 1.66 -3.55 11.04
C VAL A 38 1.23 -4.69 10.13
N CYS A 39 0.30 -4.43 9.20
CA CYS A 39 -0.26 -5.45 8.32
C CYS A 39 -0.58 -4.86 6.94
N ALA A 40 -0.63 -5.72 5.93
CA ALA A 40 -1.11 -5.39 4.59
C ALA A 40 -2.00 -6.53 4.10
N SER A 41 -2.97 -6.22 3.23
CA SER A 41 -3.85 -7.24 2.64
C SER A 41 -4.13 -6.94 1.17
N LEU A 42 -4.65 -7.93 0.44
CA LEU A 42 -5.18 -7.70 -0.91
C LEU A 42 -6.42 -6.79 -0.85
N ALA A 43 -6.76 -6.16 -1.97
CA ALA A 43 -7.95 -5.34 -2.18
C ALA A 43 -9.31 -6.04 -1.97
N GLY A 44 -9.32 -7.35 -1.69
CA GLY A 44 -10.52 -8.17 -1.51
C GLY A 44 -10.36 -9.53 -2.18
N TYR A 45 -11.46 -10.27 -2.28
CA TYR A 45 -11.53 -11.50 -3.06
C TYR A 45 -11.82 -11.19 -4.53
N ILE A 46 -10.85 -10.56 -5.20
CA ILE A 46 -10.97 -10.22 -6.62
C ILE A 46 -10.62 -11.46 -7.45
N ARG A 47 -11.55 -11.94 -8.27
CA ARG A 47 -11.27 -12.99 -9.24
C ARG A 47 -10.52 -12.36 -10.42
N TRP A 48 -9.56 -13.07 -11.02
CA TRP A 48 -8.83 -12.56 -12.19
C TRP A 48 -9.72 -12.17 -13.36
N VAL A 49 -10.88 -12.82 -13.52
CA VAL A 49 -11.87 -12.50 -14.57
C VAL A 49 -12.60 -11.17 -14.32
N GLU A 50 -12.56 -10.65 -13.10
CA GLU A 50 -13.16 -9.37 -12.68
C GLU A 50 -12.10 -8.25 -12.57
N TYR A 51 -10.84 -8.56 -12.88
CA TYR A 51 -9.76 -7.60 -12.82
C TYR A 51 -9.86 -6.58 -13.96
N ASP A 52 -9.96 -5.30 -13.61
CA ASP A 52 -9.88 -4.19 -14.56
C ASP A 52 -8.50 -3.49 -14.44
N PRO A 53 -7.62 -3.59 -15.47
CA PRO A 53 -6.34 -2.89 -15.48
C PRO A 53 -6.47 -1.35 -15.37
N GLY A 54 -7.62 -0.78 -15.74
CA GLY A 54 -7.92 0.65 -15.59
C GLY A 54 -8.23 1.06 -14.16
N GLN A 55 -8.52 0.10 -13.27
CA GLN A 55 -8.85 0.34 -11.87
C GLN A 55 -7.89 -0.41 -10.93
N PRO A 56 -6.59 -0.07 -10.94
CA PRO A 56 -5.58 -0.76 -10.14
C PRO A 56 -5.79 -0.61 -8.63
N PHE A 57 -6.65 0.32 -8.18
CA PHE A 57 -6.98 0.57 -6.77
C PHE A 57 -8.41 0.17 -6.39
N ALA A 58 -9.12 -0.57 -7.25
CA ALA A 58 -10.44 -1.08 -6.90
C ALA A 58 -10.36 -2.00 -5.68
N MET A 59 -11.18 -1.75 -4.67
CA MET A 59 -11.24 -2.55 -3.44
C MET A 59 -12.68 -2.79 -3.00
N GLN A 60 -12.90 -3.90 -2.30
CA GLN A 60 -14.18 -4.20 -1.65
C GLN A 60 -14.22 -3.55 -0.27
N SER A 61 -15.09 -2.55 -0.07
CA SER A 61 -15.18 -1.77 1.18
C SER A 61 -15.46 -2.63 2.41
N GLU A 62 -16.32 -3.63 2.27
CA GLU A 62 -16.71 -4.57 3.33
C GLU A 62 -15.52 -5.42 3.79
N TYR A 63 -14.62 -5.75 2.86
CA TYR A 63 -13.40 -6.49 3.15
C TYR A 63 -12.42 -5.65 3.97
N VAL A 64 -12.24 -4.37 3.62
CA VAL A 64 -11.39 -3.44 4.37
C VAL A 64 -11.94 -3.19 5.78
N LEU A 65 -13.26 -3.01 5.90
CA LEU A 65 -13.92 -2.86 7.20
C LEU A 65 -13.71 -4.09 8.08
N GLY A 66 -13.93 -5.29 7.53
CA GLY A 66 -13.73 -6.55 8.24
C GLY A 66 -12.28 -6.75 8.73
N TRP A 67 -11.29 -6.38 7.91
CA TRP A 67 -9.89 -6.39 8.33
C TRP A 67 -9.60 -5.41 9.47
N THR A 68 -10.14 -4.19 9.37
CA THR A 68 -9.93 -3.15 10.38
C THR A 68 -10.47 -3.59 11.73
N ASP A 69 -11.70 -4.11 11.77
CA ASP A 69 -12.32 -4.61 13.00
C ASP A 69 -11.55 -5.79 13.59
N ALA A 70 -11.13 -6.75 12.74
CA ALA A 70 -10.36 -7.90 13.19
C ALA A 70 -9.02 -7.49 13.81
N LEU A 71 -8.27 -6.58 13.16
CA LEU A 71 -6.96 -6.13 13.64
C LEU A 71 -7.08 -5.31 14.93
N ARG A 72 -8.14 -4.49 15.08
CA ARG A 72 -8.39 -3.74 16.30
C ARG A 72 -8.62 -4.63 17.52
N VAL A 73 -9.30 -5.76 17.31
CA VAL A 73 -9.58 -6.73 18.37
C VAL A 73 -8.38 -7.64 18.66
N THR A 74 -7.65 -8.07 17.62
CA THR A 74 -6.65 -9.14 17.75
C THR A 74 -5.22 -8.62 17.94
N VAL A 75 -4.93 -7.39 17.55
CA VAL A 75 -3.57 -6.83 17.59
C VAL A 75 -3.50 -5.58 18.46
N SER A 76 -4.24 -4.51 18.12
CA SER A 76 -4.29 -3.29 18.93
C SER A 76 -5.49 -2.40 18.56
N PRO A 77 -6.23 -1.84 19.53
CA PRO A 77 -7.34 -0.90 19.27
C PRO A 77 -6.95 0.36 18.47
N SER A 78 -5.66 0.71 18.44
CA SER A 78 -5.15 1.87 17.70
C SER A 78 -4.97 1.62 16.20
N ILE A 79 -5.04 0.37 15.74
CA ILE A 79 -4.84 0.04 14.32
C ILE A 79 -6.00 0.58 13.49
N ASP A 80 -5.66 1.19 12.37
CA ASP A 80 -6.61 1.65 11.36
C ASP A 80 -6.08 1.34 9.95
N TRP A 81 -6.93 1.58 8.96
CA TRP A 81 -6.52 1.70 7.58
C TRP A 81 -5.73 3.00 7.39
N VAL A 82 -4.43 2.87 7.11
CA VAL A 82 -3.48 3.99 7.10
C VAL A 82 -2.88 4.28 5.74
N GLY A 83 -3.27 3.58 4.68
CA GLY A 83 -2.72 3.82 3.35
C GLY A 83 -2.99 2.69 2.36
N GLN A 84 -2.30 2.73 1.24
CA GLN A 84 -2.41 1.73 0.17
C GLN A 84 -1.04 1.16 -0.18
N TRP A 85 -1.02 -0.02 -0.79
CA TRP A 85 0.15 -0.53 -1.50
C TRP A 85 -0.21 -0.86 -2.96
N LEU A 86 0.81 -0.89 -3.81
CA LEU A 86 0.73 -1.17 -5.23
C LEU A 86 1.97 -1.95 -5.68
N ALA A 87 1.77 -3.03 -6.40
CA ALA A 87 2.81 -3.74 -7.14
C ALA A 87 2.49 -3.72 -8.64
N PHE A 88 3.54 -3.57 -9.45
CA PHE A 88 3.43 -3.51 -10.91
C PHE A 88 3.36 -4.90 -11.53
N PRO A 89 2.67 -5.05 -12.68
CA PRO A 89 2.89 -6.19 -13.56
C PRO A 89 4.36 -6.27 -13.98
N THR A 90 4.83 -7.48 -14.25
CA THR A 90 6.18 -7.70 -14.78
C THR A 90 6.39 -6.91 -16.08
N GLY A 91 7.39 -6.04 -16.10
CA GLY A 91 7.79 -5.26 -17.28
C GLY A 91 6.96 -3.99 -17.56
N VAL A 92 5.98 -3.64 -16.73
CA VAL A 92 5.10 -2.46 -16.91
C VAL A 92 5.52 -1.27 -16.01
N GLY A 93 6.54 -1.45 -15.16
CA GLY A 93 7.03 -0.41 -14.26
C GLY A 93 7.83 0.71 -14.91
N GLY A 94 7.92 1.85 -14.22
CA GLY A 94 8.74 3.00 -14.63
C GLY A 94 8.33 4.29 -13.90
N PRO A 95 9.19 5.32 -13.86
CA PRO A 95 8.88 6.57 -13.16
C PRO A 95 7.62 7.28 -13.66
N GLU A 96 7.36 7.26 -14.98
CA GLU A 96 6.19 7.91 -15.57
C GLU A 96 4.88 7.23 -15.17
N GLU A 97 4.86 5.90 -15.24
CA GLU A 97 3.69 5.09 -14.87
C GLU A 97 3.45 5.13 -13.35
N GLU A 98 4.52 5.11 -12.56
CA GLU A 98 4.46 5.33 -11.11
C GLU A 98 3.84 6.67 -10.76
N ALA A 99 4.33 7.77 -11.34
CA ALA A 99 3.77 9.10 -11.12
C ALA A 99 2.30 9.19 -11.59
N ARG A 100 1.93 8.51 -12.69
CA ARG A 100 0.54 8.42 -13.14
C ARG A 100 -0.34 7.74 -12.09
N LEU A 101 0.11 6.62 -11.54
CA LEU A 101 -0.63 5.85 -10.54
C LEU A 101 -0.71 6.55 -9.19
N VAL A 102 0.34 7.25 -8.76
CA VAL A 102 0.32 8.10 -7.55
C VAL A 102 -0.74 9.20 -7.70
N ARG A 103 -0.76 9.91 -8.83
CA ARG A 103 -1.80 10.92 -9.11
C ARG A 103 -3.21 10.32 -9.17
N GLN A 104 -3.36 9.13 -9.76
CA GLN A 104 -4.64 8.41 -9.77
C GLN A 104 -5.10 8.08 -8.35
N ALA A 105 -4.22 7.59 -7.49
CA ALA A 105 -4.55 7.26 -6.10
C ALA A 105 -4.93 8.50 -5.27
N HIS A 106 -4.23 9.62 -5.47
CA HIS A 106 -4.60 10.90 -4.86
C HIS A 106 -5.97 11.40 -5.34
N ALA A 107 -6.26 11.32 -6.65
CA ALA A 107 -7.57 11.70 -7.20
C ALA A 107 -8.73 10.85 -6.64
N LEU A 108 -8.44 9.60 -6.25
CA LEU A 108 -9.37 8.71 -5.56
C LEU A 108 -9.42 8.91 -4.04
N GLN A 109 -8.71 9.92 -3.50
CA GLN A 109 -8.60 10.21 -2.07
C GLN A 109 -8.07 9.03 -1.24
N LEU A 110 -7.28 8.16 -1.86
CA LEU A 110 -6.61 7.03 -1.21
C LEU A 110 -5.22 7.40 -0.70
N VAL A 111 -4.66 8.49 -1.24
CA VAL A 111 -3.35 9.03 -0.87
C VAL A 111 -3.49 10.47 -0.48
N ASP A 112 -2.91 10.83 0.66
CA ASP A 112 -2.78 12.20 1.14
C ASP A 112 -1.55 12.30 2.06
N ARG A 113 -1.42 13.42 2.79
CA ARG A 113 -0.33 13.65 3.73
C ARG A 113 -0.22 12.60 4.86
N HIS A 114 -1.33 11.97 5.22
CA HIS A 114 -1.47 11.02 6.33
C HIS A 114 -1.75 9.58 5.88
N ARG A 115 -1.97 9.37 4.58
CA ARG A 115 -2.21 8.05 3.98
C ARG A 115 -1.26 7.85 2.81
N PRO A 116 -0.11 7.20 3.01
CA PRO A 116 0.82 6.98 1.92
C PRO A 116 0.35 5.89 0.95
N LEU A 117 0.88 5.94 -0.27
CA LEU A 117 0.96 4.82 -1.19
C LEU A 117 2.33 4.19 -1.15
N LEU A 118 2.38 2.90 -0.84
CA LEU A 118 3.60 2.09 -0.93
C LEU A 118 3.68 1.45 -2.32
N VAL A 119 4.68 1.82 -3.09
CA VAL A 119 5.01 1.19 -4.36
C VAL A 119 6.05 0.10 -4.13
N LEU A 120 5.67 -1.13 -4.46
CA LEU A 120 6.51 -2.32 -4.37
C LEU A 120 7.18 -2.59 -5.72
N ARG A 121 8.49 -2.79 -5.69
CA ARG A 121 9.31 -3.15 -6.84
C ARG A 121 10.24 -4.29 -6.47
N GLN A 122 10.65 -5.03 -7.50
CA GLN A 122 11.75 -5.97 -7.39
C GLN A 122 13.00 -5.29 -7.97
N GLU A 123 14.03 -5.11 -7.16
CA GLU A 123 15.32 -4.56 -7.58
C GLU A 123 16.41 -5.57 -7.17
N CYS A 124 17.17 -6.11 -8.12
CA CYS A 124 18.28 -7.05 -7.87
C CYS A 124 17.92 -8.22 -6.93
N ASP A 125 16.76 -8.86 -7.13
CA ASP A 125 16.21 -9.95 -6.30
C ASP A 125 15.75 -9.55 -4.88
N GLU A 126 15.77 -8.27 -4.56
CA GLU A 126 15.28 -7.73 -3.29
C GLU A 126 13.96 -6.95 -3.49
N LEU A 127 13.18 -6.87 -2.41
CA LEU A 127 11.99 -6.01 -2.36
C LEU A 127 12.44 -4.57 -2.13
N ALA A 128 12.16 -3.72 -3.10
CA ALA A 128 12.27 -2.27 -2.93
C ALA A 128 10.88 -1.68 -2.66
N VAL A 129 10.76 -0.90 -1.59
CA VAL A 129 9.52 -0.20 -1.24
C VAL A 129 9.76 1.30 -1.29
N ARG A 130 8.96 2.01 -2.09
CA ARG A 130 8.92 3.48 -2.13
C ARG A 130 7.60 3.95 -1.56
N ALA A 131 7.64 4.88 -0.62
CA ALA A 131 6.43 5.44 -0.03
C ALA A 131 6.19 6.84 -0.58
N TYR A 132 4.97 7.10 -1.04
CA TYR A 132 4.54 8.38 -1.59
C TYR A 132 3.42 8.96 -0.74
N THR A 133 3.51 10.25 -0.42
CA THR A 133 2.39 11.05 0.09
C THR A 133 2.08 12.18 -0.88
N PHE A 134 0.89 12.75 -0.73
CA PHE A 134 0.47 13.89 -1.53
C PHE A 134 -0.03 14.99 -0.60
N ASP A 135 0.60 16.16 -0.66
CA ASP A 135 0.16 17.37 0.04
C ASP A 135 -0.46 18.33 -0.98
N THR A 136 -1.58 18.96 -0.63
CA THR A 136 -2.23 19.97 -1.46
C THR A 136 -1.37 21.20 -1.69
N GLU A 137 -0.46 21.53 -0.76
CA GLU A 137 0.42 22.70 -0.85
C GLU A 137 1.73 22.39 -1.57
N ASP A 138 2.31 21.22 -1.29
CA ASP A 138 3.67 20.87 -1.72
C ASP A 138 3.73 19.79 -2.81
N GLY A 139 2.58 19.19 -3.15
CA GLY A 139 2.48 18.13 -4.17
C GLY A 139 2.96 16.76 -3.68
N GLU A 140 3.45 15.96 -4.62
CA GLU A 140 3.96 14.61 -4.37
C GLU A 140 5.26 14.64 -3.56
N ARG A 141 5.35 13.80 -2.53
CA ARG A 141 6.53 13.65 -1.67
C ARG A 141 6.86 12.17 -1.48
N THR A 142 8.15 11.88 -1.36
CA THR A 142 8.62 10.53 -1.00
C THR A 142 8.92 10.47 0.50
N LEU A 143 8.49 9.40 1.16
CA LEU A 143 8.84 9.12 2.56
C LEU A 143 9.99 8.13 2.64
N GLU A 144 10.80 8.26 3.70
CA GLU A 144 11.78 7.25 4.07
C GLU A 144 11.06 6.00 4.60
N VAL A 145 11.42 4.84 4.06
CA VAL A 145 10.86 3.56 4.48
C VAL A 145 11.93 2.80 5.25
N GLN A 146 11.64 2.49 6.51
CA GLN A 146 12.50 1.67 7.36
C GLN A 146 11.81 0.35 7.69
N GLU A 147 12.53 -0.75 7.52
CA GLU A 147 12.12 -2.06 8.02
C GLU A 147 12.34 -2.11 9.54
N ALA A 148 11.43 -2.75 10.26
CA ALA A 148 11.63 -2.98 11.67
C ALA A 148 12.67 -4.09 11.84
N THR A 149 13.90 -3.71 12.17
CA THR A 149 14.90 -4.62 12.72
C THR A 149 14.54 -4.92 14.18
N ARG A 150 14.60 -6.19 14.57
CA ARG A 150 14.37 -6.64 15.96
C ARG A 150 15.37 -6.04 16.94
#